data_AF-A0A0D2NLB3-F1
#
_entry.id   AF-A0A0D2NLB3-F1
#
_cell.length_a   1.000
_cell.length_b   1.000
_cell.length_c   1.000
_cell.angle_alpha   90.00
_cell.angle_beta   90.00
_cell.angle_gamma   90.00
#
_symmetry.space_group_name_H-M   'P 1'
#
loop_
_entity.id
_entity.type
_entity.pdbx_description
1 polymer ?
#
loop_
_entity_poly.entity_id
_entity_poly.type
_entity_poly.pdbx_seq_one_letter_code
_entity_poly.pdbx_strand_id
1 'polypeptide(L)'
;KEENDAIESAIDEWMASTLAKAAELADRFDKKPRYFLDHFFLGGQKLIYKQSVTNSFNAFKSVKAAELHAEGEKENTIEIQQQYKSEYDTLTVEQCAEYVAEFEAMKDNNTHA
;
A
#
# COMPACT_ATOMS: atom_id res chain seq x y z
N LYS A 1 25.83 21.94 -15.80
CA LYS A 1 26.63 21.88 -14.55
C LYS A 1 26.00 22.81 -13.52
N GLU A 2 25.93 24.11 -13.79
CA GLU A 2 25.23 25.09 -12.94
C GLU A 2 23.76 24.72 -12.64
N GLU A 3 23.03 24.17 -13.62
CA GLU A 3 21.64 23.72 -13.42
C GLU A 3 21.52 22.54 -12.44
N ASN A 4 22.46 21.59 -12.47
CA ASN A 4 22.45 20.46 -11.54
C ASN A 4 22.79 20.93 -10.13
N ASP A 5 23.76 21.84 -10.00
CA ASP A 5 24.15 22.41 -8.71
C ASP A 5 22.99 23.20 -8.08
N ALA A 6 22.20 23.92 -8.90
CA ALA A 6 21.00 24.62 -8.45
C ALA A 6 19.89 23.65 -7.99
N ILE A 7 19.71 22.53 -8.71
CA ILE A 7 18.76 21.47 -8.33
C ILE A 7 19.17 20.84 -7.00
N GLU A 8 20.44 20.50 -6.82
CA GLU A 8 20.97 19.92 -5.58
C GLU A 8 20.77 20.88 -4.40
N SER A 9 21.09 22.16 -4.57
CA SER A 9 20.86 23.20 -3.56
C SER A 9 19.38 23.31 -3.17
N ALA A 10 18.46 23.27 -4.13
CA ALA A 10 17.03 23.32 -3.86
C ALA A 10 16.54 22.06 -3.13
N ILE A 11 17.08 20.88 -3.46
CA ILE A 11 16.79 19.63 -2.77
C ILE A 11 17.27 19.69 -1.32
N ASP A 12 18.47 20.19 -1.07
CA ASP A 12 19.02 20.33 0.28
C ASP A 12 18.20 21.29 1.14
N GLU A 13 17.76 22.42 0.57
CA GLU A 13 16.86 23.36 1.25
C GLU A 13 15.53 22.69 1.62
N TRP A 14 14.95 21.94 0.68
CA TRP A 14 13.73 21.18 0.93
C TRP A 14 13.93 20.11 2.02
N MET A 15 15.05 19.38 2.01
CA MET A 15 15.35 18.41 3.06
C MET A 15 15.46 19.06 4.43
N ALA A 16 16.17 20.19 4.53
CA ALA A 16 16.33 20.93 5.78
C ALA A 16 14.98 21.41 6.34
N SER A 17 14.11 21.96 5.47
CA SER A 17 12.77 22.39 5.88
C SER A 17 11.88 21.22 6.33
N THR A 18 11.99 20.07 5.67
CA THR A 18 11.24 18.85 6.01
C THR A 18 11.67 18.29 7.37
N LEU A 19 12.97 18.26 7.65
CA LEU A 19 13.51 17.84 8.95
C LEU A 19 13.07 18.80 10.07
N ALA A 20 13.12 20.11 9.84
CA ALA A 20 12.64 21.11 10.79
C ALA A 20 11.15 20.93 11.08
N LYS A 21 10.33 20.66 10.06
CA LYS A 21 8.90 20.41 10.23
C LYS A 21 8.62 19.13 11.00
N ALA A 22 9.38 18.06 10.75
CA ALA A 22 9.25 16.82 11.50
C ALA A 22 9.58 17.01 13.00
N ALA A 23 10.57 17.84 13.33
CA ALA A 23 10.88 18.20 14.71
C ALA A 23 9.77 19.05 15.36
N GLU A 24 9.25 20.05 14.67
CA GLU A 24 8.12 20.85 15.16
C GLU A 24 6.89 19.98 15.49
N LEU A 25 6.56 19.02 14.63
CA LEU A 25 5.44 18.11 14.84
C LEU A 25 5.72 17.10 15.96
N ALA A 26 6.96 16.63 16.08
CA ALA A 26 7.41 15.79 17.17
C ALA A 26 7.11 16.43 18.53
N ASP A 27 7.52 17.69 18.69
CA ASP A 27 7.28 18.47 19.90
C ASP A 27 5.79 18.72 20.12
N ARG A 28 5.06 19.08 19.06
CA ARG A 28 3.62 19.39 19.13
C ARG A 28 2.76 18.20 19.55
N PHE A 29 3.14 16.98 19.16
CA PHE A 29 2.31 15.78 19.33
C PHE A 29 2.92 14.73 20.26
N ASP A 30 4.01 15.06 20.95
CA ASP A 30 4.75 14.15 21.83
C ASP A 30 5.08 12.82 21.13
N LYS A 31 5.72 12.94 19.96
CA LYS A 31 6.19 11.81 19.16
C LYS A 31 7.65 12.03 18.79
N LYS A 32 8.31 10.97 18.29
CA LYS A 32 9.66 11.09 17.74
C LYS A 32 9.59 11.72 16.34
N PRO A 33 10.54 12.58 15.93
CA PRO A 33 10.59 13.13 14.56
C PRO A 33 10.53 12.04 13.48
N ARG A 34 11.14 10.89 13.75
CA ARG A 34 11.12 9.72 12.87
C ARG A 34 9.70 9.28 12.48
N TYR A 35 8.74 9.35 13.40
CA TYR A 35 7.34 8.99 13.13
C TYR A 35 6.75 9.81 11.98
N PHE A 36 7.03 11.11 11.96
CA PHE A 36 6.56 12.03 10.92
C PHE A 36 7.35 11.88 9.62
N LEU A 37 8.67 11.68 9.71
CA LEU A 37 9.49 11.39 8.52
C LEU A 37 9.01 10.13 7.81
N ASP A 38 8.74 9.04 8.53
CA ASP A 38 8.18 7.83 7.95
C ASP A 38 6.82 8.13 7.27
N HIS A 39 5.96 8.94 7.88
CA HIS A 39 4.69 9.35 7.23
C HIS A 39 4.89 10.20 5.98
N PHE A 40 5.83 11.15 5.98
CA PHE A 40 6.11 12.00 4.83
C PHE A 40 6.66 11.20 3.65
N PHE A 41 7.63 10.32 3.89
CA PHE A 41 8.28 9.57 2.82
C PHE A 41 7.45 8.38 2.34
N LEU A 42 6.77 7.65 3.24
CA LEU A 42 5.80 6.61 2.83
C LEU A 42 4.58 7.23 2.14
N GLY A 43 4.13 8.40 2.61
CA GLY A 43 3.08 9.18 1.94
C GLY A 43 3.53 9.64 0.55
N GLY A 44 4.75 10.16 0.43
CA GLY A 44 5.36 10.53 -0.85
C GLY A 44 5.48 9.35 -1.81
N GLN A 45 5.88 8.17 -1.30
CA GLN A 45 5.89 6.94 -2.08
C GLN A 45 4.51 6.61 -2.63
N LYS A 46 3.44 6.78 -1.86
CA LYS A 46 2.05 6.58 -2.32
C LYS A 46 1.61 7.62 -3.37
N LEU A 47 2.16 8.84 -3.34
CA LEU A 47 1.86 9.87 -4.33
C LEU A 47 2.52 9.58 -5.68
N ILE A 48 3.76 9.10 -5.66
CA ILE A 48 4.53 8.72 -6.85
C ILE A 48 3.99 7.42 -7.44
N TYR A 49 3.89 6.41 -6.58
CA TYR A 49 3.31 5.11 -6.91
C TYR A 49 1.87 5.11 -6.42
N LYS A 50 0.97 5.74 -7.18
CA LYS A 50 -0.44 5.34 -7.09
C LYS A 50 -0.44 3.83 -7.28
N GLN A 51 -0.86 3.06 -6.29
CA GLN A 51 -1.21 1.64 -6.48
C GLN A 51 -2.44 1.63 -7.41
N SER A 52 -2.24 1.90 -8.69
CA SER A 52 -3.29 1.92 -9.71
C SER A 52 -3.62 0.51 -10.17
N VAL A 53 -2.75 -0.45 -9.87
CA VAL A 53 -2.91 -1.85 -10.22
C VAL A 53 -2.97 -2.64 -8.93
N THR A 54 -4.15 -3.15 -8.61
CA THR A 54 -4.32 -4.14 -7.56
C THR A 54 -3.46 -5.36 -7.91
N ASN A 55 -2.66 -5.78 -6.94
CA ASN A 55 -1.85 -6.98 -7.07
C ASN A 55 -2.77 -8.21 -7.10
N SER A 56 -2.71 -9.00 -8.17
CA SER A 56 -3.58 -10.18 -8.39
C SER A 56 -3.48 -11.22 -7.27
N PHE A 57 -2.32 -11.38 -6.64
CA PHE A 57 -2.17 -12.28 -5.49
C PHE A 57 -2.89 -11.75 -4.24
N ASN A 58 -2.85 -10.43 -4.02
CA ASN A 58 -3.61 -9.84 -2.91
C ASN A 58 -5.11 -9.85 -3.17
N ALA A 59 -5.53 -9.65 -4.43
CA ALA A 59 -6.91 -9.80 -4.85
C ALA A 59 -7.42 -11.23 -4.61
N PHE A 60 -6.69 -12.22 -5.13
CA PHE A 60 -6.96 -13.65 -4.92
C PHE A 60 -7.17 -13.98 -3.44
N LYS A 61 -6.22 -13.64 -2.57
CA LYS A 61 -6.34 -13.94 -1.13
C LYS A 61 -7.55 -13.28 -0.48
N SER A 62 -7.93 -12.09 -0.94
CA SER A 62 -9.06 -11.35 -0.37
C SER A 62 -10.40 -11.94 -0.82
N VAL A 63 -10.51 -12.30 -2.10
CA VAL A 63 -11.69 -13.02 -2.64
C VAL A 63 -11.83 -14.38 -1.96
N LYS A 64 -10.74 -15.15 -1.88
CA LYS A 64 -10.72 -16.45 -1.20
C LYS A 64 -11.12 -16.34 0.28
N ALA A 65 -10.65 -15.30 0.98
CA ALA A 65 -11.06 -15.05 2.36
C ALA A 65 -12.56 -14.77 2.48
N ALA A 66 -13.14 -14.03 1.54
CA ALA A 66 -14.57 -13.77 1.51
C ALA A 66 -15.39 -15.04 1.22
N GLU A 67 -14.92 -15.89 0.32
CA GLU A 67 -15.52 -17.21 0.03
C GLU A 67 -15.51 -18.10 1.29
N LEU A 68 -14.34 -18.28 1.91
CA LEU A 68 -14.18 -19.10 3.12
C LEU A 68 -15.04 -18.58 4.28
N HIS A 69 -15.09 -17.25 4.46
CA HIS A 69 -15.96 -16.62 5.45
C HIS A 69 -17.44 -16.87 5.21
N ALA A 70 -17.89 -16.90 3.94
CA ALA A 70 -19.26 -17.23 3.59
C ALA A 70 -19.59 -18.71 3.87
N GLU A 71 -18.60 -19.59 3.79
CA GLU A 71 -18.68 -21.01 4.14
C GLU A 71 -18.56 -21.28 5.65
N GLY A 72 -18.28 -20.24 6.45
CA GLY A 72 -18.18 -20.30 7.91
C GLY A 72 -16.76 -20.53 8.43
N GLU A 73 -15.77 -20.60 7.55
CA GLU A 73 -14.36 -20.69 7.89
C GLU A 73 -13.76 -19.30 8.13
N LYS A 74 -12.89 -19.16 9.13
CA LYS A 74 -12.30 -17.88 9.51
C LYS A 74 -10.78 -17.91 9.37
N GLU A 75 -10.32 -18.40 8.23
CA GLU A 75 -8.90 -18.41 7.92
C GLU A 75 -8.38 -16.98 7.73
N ASN A 76 -7.22 -16.70 8.32
CA ASN A 76 -6.56 -15.41 8.10
C ASN A 76 -5.74 -15.43 6.79
N THR A 77 -5.35 -14.26 6.31
CA THR A 77 -4.65 -14.10 5.02
C THR A 77 -3.29 -14.83 4.95
N ILE A 78 -2.68 -15.17 6.09
CA ILE A 78 -1.43 -15.94 6.15
C ILE A 78 -1.72 -17.43 5.93
N GLU A 79 -2.76 -17.96 6.57
CA GLU A 79 -3.23 -19.33 6.39
C GLU A 79 -3.64 -19.56 4.93
N ILE A 80 -4.41 -18.64 4.36
CA ILE A 80 -4.83 -18.70 2.95
C ILE A 80 -3.61 -18.71 2.02
N GLN A 81 -2.60 -17.89 2.30
CA GLN A 81 -1.36 -17.91 1.53
C GLN A 81 -0.62 -19.24 1.64
N GLN A 82 -0.60 -19.89 2.81
CA GLN A 82 0.11 -21.15 2.96
C GLN A 82 -0.60 -22.30 2.25
N GLN A 83 -1.93 -22.33 2.33
CA GLN A 83 -2.74 -23.43 1.81
C GLN A 83 -3.03 -23.30 0.31
N TYR A 84 -3.32 -22.09 -0.16
CA TYR A 84 -3.83 -21.85 -1.51
C TYR A 84 -2.82 -21.19 -2.46
N LYS A 85 -1.55 -21.04 -2.04
CA LYS A 85 -0.52 -20.50 -2.95
C LYS A 85 -0.32 -21.37 -4.19
N SER A 86 -0.34 -22.70 -4.06
CA SER A 86 -0.23 -23.59 -5.22
C SER A 86 -1.40 -23.46 -6.17
N GLU A 87 -2.60 -23.17 -5.66
CA GLU A 87 -3.78 -22.88 -6.50
C GLU A 87 -3.53 -21.61 -7.30
N TYR A 88 -3.08 -20.54 -6.65
CA TYR A 88 -2.71 -19.30 -7.32
C TYR A 88 -1.63 -19.50 -8.40
N ASP A 89 -0.59 -20.29 -8.11
CA ASP A 89 0.51 -20.56 -9.05
C ASP A 89 0.03 -21.32 -10.32
N THR A 90 -1.15 -21.94 -10.29
CA THR A 90 -1.78 -22.61 -11.44
C THR A 90 -2.75 -21.73 -12.22
N LEU A 91 -3.07 -20.53 -11.74
CA LEU A 91 -4.00 -19.62 -12.41
C LEU A 91 -3.42 -19.04 -13.68
N THR A 92 -4.26 -18.87 -14.70
CA THR A 92 -3.88 -18.13 -15.90
C THR A 92 -3.91 -16.62 -15.66
N VAL A 93 -3.37 -15.85 -16.61
CA VAL A 93 -3.39 -14.38 -16.56
C VAL A 93 -4.83 -13.85 -16.56
N GLU A 94 -5.71 -14.50 -17.31
CA GLU A 94 -7.14 -14.16 -17.39
C GLU A 94 -7.83 -14.39 -16.04
N GLN A 95 -7.61 -15.54 -15.40
CA GLN A 95 -8.18 -15.84 -14.08
C GLN A 95 -7.64 -14.90 -13.00
N CYS A 96 -6.35 -14.54 -13.08
CA CYS A 96 -5.78 -13.52 -12.20
C CYS A 96 -6.47 -12.16 -12.39
N ALA A 97 -6.84 -11.80 -13.61
CA ALA A 97 -7.56 -10.56 -13.89
C ALA A 97 -9.01 -10.60 -13.38
N GLU A 98 -9.67 -11.75 -13.44
CA GLU A 98 -11.00 -11.96 -12.84
C GLU A 98 -10.98 -11.72 -11.32
N TYR A 99 -9.99 -12.28 -10.60
CA TYR A 99 -9.83 -12.02 -9.17
C TYR A 99 -9.60 -10.54 -8.85
N VAL A 100 -8.83 -9.82 -9.70
CA VAL A 100 -8.64 -8.38 -9.54
C VAL A 100 -9.95 -7.61 -9.73
N ALA A 101 -10.72 -7.94 -10.76
CA ALA A 101 -12.01 -7.29 -11.02
C ALA A 101 -13.01 -7.54 -9.88
N GLU A 102 -13.08 -8.77 -9.39
CA GLU A 102 -13.95 -9.14 -8.28
C GLU A 102 -13.55 -8.43 -6.98
N PHE A 103 -12.26 -8.35 -6.68
CA PHE A 103 -11.76 -7.63 -5.52
C PHE A 103 -12.07 -6.13 -5.56
N GLU A 104 -11.95 -5.48 -6.71
CA GLU A 104 -12.34 -4.06 -6.85
C GLU A 104 -13.85 -3.88 -6.66
N ALA A 105 -14.68 -4.77 -7.21
CA ALA A 105 -16.13 -4.73 -6.99
C ALA A 105 -16.51 -4.91 -5.52
N MET A 106 -15.80 -5.78 -4.77
CA MET A 106 -15.97 -5.93 -3.33
C MET A 106 -15.61 -4.66 -2.56
N LYS A 107 -14.54 -3.97 -2.96
CA LYS A 107 -14.12 -2.70 -2.33
C LYS A 107 -15.15 -1.59 -2.53
N ASP A 108 -15.70 -1.47 -3.73
CA ASP A 108 -16.71 -0.46 -4.04
C ASP A 108 -17.99 -0.66 -3.20
N ASN A 109 -18.42 -1.92 -3.02
CA ASN A 109 -19.58 -2.24 -2.18
C ASN A 109 -19.35 -1.95 -0.69
N ASN A 110 -18.13 -2.15 -0.19
CA ASN A 110 -17.79 -1.92 1.23
C ASN A 110 -17.56 -0.42 1.56
N THR A 111 -17.38 0.43 0.54
CA THR A 111 -17.19 1.88 0.71
C THR A 111 -18.52 2.64 0.75
N HIS A 112 -19.63 1.97 0.43
CA HIS A 112 -20.99 2.54 0.42
C HIS A 112 -21.92 2.00 1.52
N ALA A 113 -21.39 1.24 2.48
CA ALA A 113 -22.08 0.79 3.70
C ALA A 113 -21.62 1.60 4.92
#